data_AF-A0A9W6S0Y3-F1
#
_entry.id   AF-A0A9W6S0Y3-F1
#
_cell.length_a   1.000
_cell.length_b   1.000
_cell.length_c   1.000
_cell.angle_alpha   90.00
_cell.angle_beta   90.00
_cell.angle_gamma   90.00
#
_symmetry.space_group_name_H-M   'P 1'
#
loop_
_entity.id
_entity.type
_entity.pdbx_description
1 polymer ?
#
loop_
_entity_poly.entity_id
_entity_poly.type
_entity_poly.pdbx_seq_one_letter_code
_entity_poly.pdbx_strand_id
1 'polypeptide(L)'
;MADHDYGYTKWGRDWVRFAESLRQTRPDPQLPSARRMARDGKVQITFDGRTVRAVVHRGRGTSVVTIEVAPMSAGTTAEISRRLSGIQPLLTDDLYRAIADAGHPPAPVLDSVDCSCPANTPRCAHELAVYYDMARRIDDDPRIALDVQGFFLASAGGGQAPAEATAQRWTALNSLDPAVYFTVAG
;
A
#
# COMPACT_ATOMS: atom_id res chain seq x y z
N MET A 1 4.81 24.85 -7.58
CA MET A 1 4.21 23.90 -6.61
C MET A 1 5.21 22.79 -6.44
N ALA A 2 5.58 22.42 -5.21
CA ALA A 2 6.41 21.23 -5.00
C ALA A 2 5.66 20.04 -5.59
N ASP A 3 6.23 19.41 -6.61
CA ASP A 3 5.68 18.20 -7.20
C ASP A 3 5.83 17.10 -6.14
N HIS A 4 4.72 16.75 -5.48
CA HIS A 4 4.73 15.64 -4.55
C HIS A 4 4.67 14.37 -5.38
N ASP A 5 5.83 13.85 -5.78
CA ASP A 5 5.96 12.56 -6.48
C ASP A 5 5.31 11.38 -5.71
N TYR A 6 4.94 11.57 -4.44
CA TYR A 6 4.41 10.55 -3.53
C TYR A 6 3.38 11.15 -2.56
N GLY A 7 2.41 10.34 -2.14
CA GLY A 7 1.40 10.67 -1.14
C GLY A 7 0.31 11.63 -1.61
N TYR A 8 -0.05 11.56 -2.89
CA TYR A 8 -1.10 12.41 -3.45
C TYR A 8 -2.51 11.94 -3.05
N THR A 9 -2.70 10.67 -2.71
CA THR A 9 -3.88 10.17 -2.01
C THR A 9 -3.66 10.18 -0.48
N LYS A 10 -4.73 10.23 0.31
CA LYS A 10 -4.64 10.05 1.77
C LYS A 10 -4.07 8.68 2.15
N TRP A 11 -4.35 7.66 1.36
CA TRP A 11 -3.84 6.31 1.54
C TRP A 11 -2.32 6.23 1.38
N GLY A 12 -1.77 6.77 0.29
CA GLY A 12 -0.31 6.80 0.08
C GLY A 12 0.40 7.76 1.04
N ARG A 13 -0.26 8.84 1.46
CA ARG A 13 0.29 9.79 2.42
C ARG A 13 0.61 9.18 3.78
N ASP A 14 -0.10 8.14 4.21
CA ASP A 14 0.23 7.43 5.44
C ASP A 14 1.62 6.79 5.38
N TRP A 15 2.03 6.29 4.22
CA TRP A 15 3.36 5.74 4.02
C TRP A 15 4.44 6.83 3.91
N VAL A 16 4.11 7.96 3.28
CA VAL A 16 5.01 9.14 3.29
C VAL A 16 5.29 9.62 4.72
N ARG A 17 4.29 9.56 5.62
CA ARG A 17 4.48 9.93 7.04
C ARG A 17 5.47 9.04 7.79
N PHE A 18 5.64 7.77 7.39
CA PHE A 18 6.71 6.95 7.94
C PHE A 18 8.09 7.47 7.52
N ALA A 19 8.24 7.93 6.28
CA ALA A 19 9.48 8.53 5.78
C ALA A 19 9.73 9.95 6.32
N GLU A 20 8.67 10.73 6.50
CA GLU A 20 8.71 12.14 6.88
C GLU A 20 8.09 12.34 8.26
N SER A 21 8.73 11.73 9.28
CA SER A 21 8.20 11.80 10.64
C SER A 21 8.01 13.26 11.09
N LEU A 22 6.78 13.57 11.54
CA LEU A 22 6.38 14.90 12.02
C LEU A 22 7.10 15.34 13.31
N ARG A 23 7.85 14.44 13.95
CA ARG A 23 8.63 14.73 15.17
C ARG A 23 10.04 15.23 14.88
N GLN A 24 10.45 15.29 13.60
CA GLN A 24 11.79 15.73 13.24
C GLN A 24 11.90 17.26 13.27
N THR A 25 12.82 17.77 14.08
CA THR A 25 13.15 19.20 14.18
C THR A 25 14.20 19.65 13.18
N ARG A 26 14.90 18.70 12.52
CA ARG A 26 15.89 18.95 11.47
C ARG A 26 15.61 18.11 10.23
N PRO A 27 15.98 18.58 9.02
CA PRO A 27 15.87 17.78 7.82
C PRO A 27 16.69 16.50 7.91
N ASP A 28 16.09 15.36 7.57
CA ASP A 28 16.77 14.07 7.52
C ASP A 28 17.64 13.98 6.26
N PRO A 29 18.98 13.86 6.39
CA PRO A 29 19.89 13.85 5.25
C PRO A 29 19.72 12.63 4.34
N GLN A 30 19.00 11.58 4.77
CA GLN A 30 18.77 10.38 3.96
C GLN A 30 17.62 10.56 2.96
N LEU A 31 16.71 11.52 3.16
CA LEU A 31 15.51 11.68 2.35
C LEU A 31 15.78 11.94 0.86
N PRO A 32 16.74 12.81 0.46
CA PRO A 32 17.02 13.01 -0.97
C PRO A 32 17.48 11.73 -1.67
N SER A 33 18.34 10.95 -1.00
CA SER A 33 18.80 9.67 -1.54
C SER A 33 17.68 8.63 -1.59
N ALA A 34 16.82 8.59 -0.57
CA ALA A 34 15.70 7.67 -0.50
C ALA A 34 14.68 7.91 -1.62
N ARG A 35 14.26 9.18 -1.81
CA ARG A 35 13.38 9.57 -2.92
C ARG A 35 13.97 9.21 -4.26
N ARG A 36 15.26 9.49 -4.46
CA ARG A 36 15.95 9.13 -5.71
C ARG A 36 15.92 7.62 -5.96
N MET A 37 16.21 6.78 -4.96
CA MET A 37 16.16 5.32 -5.12
C MET A 37 14.76 4.82 -5.47
N ALA A 38 13.73 5.34 -4.83
CA ALA A 38 12.34 5.01 -5.15
C ALA A 38 11.99 5.44 -6.59
N ARG A 39 12.34 6.68 -6.99
CA ARG A 39 12.09 7.21 -8.33
C ARG A 39 12.82 6.44 -9.42
N ASP A 40 14.08 6.07 -9.19
CA ASP A 40 14.95 5.37 -10.15
C ASP A 40 14.64 3.85 -10.23
N GLY A 41 13.54 3.39 -9.63
CA GLY A 41 13.10 1.99 -9.67
C GLY A 41 14.04 1.02 -8.93
N LYS A 42 14.80 1.51 -7.95
CA LYS A 42 15.80 0.72 -7.22
C LYS A 42 15.21 -0.15 -6.10
N VAL A 43 13.90 -0.07 -5.89
CA VAL A 43 13.17 -0.82 -4.87
C VAL A 43 12.31 -1.88 -5.55
N GLN A 44 12.51 -3.14 -5.19
CA GLN A 44 11.72 -4.27 -5.66
C GLN A 44 10.99 -4.89 -4.47
N ILE A 45 9.66 -4.74 -4.45
CA ILE A 45 8.81 -5.17 -3.33
C ILE A 45 8.05 -6.45 -3.68
N THR A 46 8.03 -7.37 -2.72
CA THR A 46 7.17 -8.54 -2.66
C THR A 46 6.36 -8.51 -1.37
N PHE A 47 5.13 -9.00 -1.42
CA PHE A 47 4.24 -9.10 -0.26
C PHE A 47 4.09 -10.56 0.16
N ASP A 48 4.12 -10.81 1.47
CA ASP A 48 3.77 -12.08 2.08
C ASP A 48 2.79 -11.79 3.24
N GLY A 49 1.49 -11.81 2.92
CA GLY A 49 0.45 -11.36 3.83
C GLY A 49 0.68 -9.92 4.28
N ARG A 50 0.96 -9.73 5.58
CA ARG A 50 1.22 -8.43 6.20
C ARG A 50 2.70 -8.02 6.20
N THR A 51 3.55 -8.82 5.57
CA THR A 51 4.99 -8.58 5.50
C THR A 51 5.36 -8.00 4.15
N VAL A 52 5.93 -6.80 4.15
CA VAL A 52 6.52 -6.17 2.97
C VAL A 52 8.01 -6.49 2.97
N ARG A 53 8.45 -7.28 1.99
CA ARG A 53 9.87 -7.58 1.78
C ARG A 53 10.35 -6.83 0.55
N ALA A 54 11.39 -6.04 0.70
CA ALA A 54 11.95 -5.23 -0.37
C ALA A 54 13.44 -5.49 -0.56
N VAL A 55 13.87 -5.64 -1.81
CA VAL A 55 15.28 -5.58 -2.20
C VAL A 55 15.57 -4.19 -2.74
N VAL A 56 16.52 -3.49 -2.10
CA VAL A 56 16.90 -2.12 -2.45
C VAL A 56 18.31 -2.11 -3.02
N HIS A 57 18.46 -1.61 -4.24
CA HIS A 57 19.75 -1.48 -4.92
C HIS A 57 20.38 -0.11 -4.66
N ARG A 58 21.64 -0.10 -4.19
CA ARG A 58 22.42 1.13 -4.01
C ARG A 58 23.86 0.93 -4.46
N GLY A 59 24.24 1.62 -5.53
CA GLY A 59 25.56 1.42 -6.15
C GLY A 59 25.72 -0.03 -6.61
N ARG A 60 26.76 -0.72 -6.11
CA ARG A 60 27.00 -2.14 -6.40
C ARG A 60 26.40 -3.11 -5.36
N GLY A 61 25.81 -2.58 -4.28
CA GLY A 61 25.26 -3.39 -3.19
C GLY A 61 23.75 -3.50 -3.24
N THR A 62 23.23 -4.51 -2.54
CA THR A 62 21.81 -4.66 -2.23
C THR A 62 21.59 -4.71 -0.72
N SER A 63 20.44 -4.23 -0.29
CA SER A 63 19.97 -4.39 1.09
C SER A 63 18.55 -4.91 1.07
N VAL A 64 18.25 -5.81 2.00
CA VAL A 64 16.90 -6.30 2.21
C VAL A 64 16.27 -5.48 3.31
N VAL A 65 15.07 -4.97 3.05
CA VAL A 65 14.23 -4.33 4.05
C VAL A 65 13.02 -5.23 4.27
N THR A 66 12.69 -5.50 5.53
CA THR A 66 11.49 -6.22 5.92
C THR A 66 10.66 -5.31 6.82
N ILE A 67 9.40 -5.10 6.47
CA ILE A 67 8.45 -4.33 7.26
C ILE A 67 7.26 -5.23 7.57
N GLU A 68 6.96 -5.40 8.85
CA GLU A 68 5.75 -6.09 9.30
C GLU A 68 4.70 -5.05 9.67
N VAL A 69 3.51 -5.18 9.07
CA VAL A 69 2.38 -4.27 9.31
C VAL A 69 1.41 -4.94 10.28
N ALA A 70 1.00 -4.22 11.32
CA ALA A 70 0.00 -4.68 12.27
C ALA A 70 -1.32 -5.02 11.56
N PRO A 71 -2.08 -6.02 12.05
CA PRO A 71 -3.38 -6.32 11.46
C PRO A 71 -4.35 -5.15 11.63
N MET A 72 -5.20 -4.94 10.63
CA MET A 72 -6.28 -3.95 10.70
C MET A 72 -7.22 -4.26 11.86
N SER A 73 -7.61 -3.22 12.61
CA SER A 73 -8.56 -3.39 13.71
C SER A 73 -9.92 -3.90 13.19
N ALA A 74 -10.60 -4.73 13.99
CA ALA A 74 -11.91 -5.26 13.60
C ALA A 74 -12.95 -4.14 13.35
N GLY A 75 -12.89 -3.05 14.11
CA GLY A 75 -13.75 -1.88 13.92
C GLY A 75 -13.51 -1.19 12.57
N THR A 76 -12.23 -0.99 12.21
CA THR A 76 -11.84 -0.45 10.91
C THR A 76 -12.28 -1.36 9.76
N THR A 77 -12.06 -2.66 9.87
CA THR A 77 -12.51 -3.65 8.88
C THR A 77 -14.03 -3.61 8.68
N ALA A 78 -14.80 -3.62 9.78
CA ALA A 78 -16.25 -3.56 9.70
C ALA A 78 -16.75 -2.26 9.06
N GLU A 79 -16.14 -1.13 9.40
CA GLU A 79 -16.52 0.18 8.87
C GLU A 79 -16.22 0.31 7.37
N ILE A 80 -15.07 -0.17 6.92
CA ILE A 80 -14.73 -0.22 5.49
C ILE A 80 -15.71 -1.12 4.74
N SER A 81 -15.95 -2.34 5.22
CA SER A 81 -16.86 -3.29 4.58
C SER A 81 -18.28 -2.74 4.46
N ARG A 82 -18.78 -2.08 5.51
CA ARG A 82 -20.09 -1.43 5.52
C ARG A 82 -20.21 -0.35 4.44
N ARG A 83 -19.16 0.45 4.23
CA ARG A 83 -19.16 1.52 3.24
C ARG A 83 -18.96 1.02 1.81
N LEU A 84 -18.18 -0.04 1.63
CA LEU A 84 -17.92 -0.65 0.32
C LEU A 84 -19.08 -1.52 -0.19
N SER A 85 -20.03 -1.90 0.67
CA SER A 85 -21.23 -2.66 0.27
C SER A 85 -22.26 -1.82 -0.53
N GLY A 86 -21.95 -0.55 -0.85
CA GLY A 86 -22.79 0.36 -1.64
C GLY A 86 -22.34 0.55 -3.10
N ILE A 87 -22.97 1.50 -3.81
CA ILE A 87 -22.79 1.78 -5.25
C ILE A 87 -21.46 2.50 -5.58
N GLN A 88 -20.66 2.89 -4.57
CA GLN A 88 -19.38 3.58 -4.76
C GLN A 88 -18.21 2.68 -4.31
N PRO A 89 -17.65 1.85 -5.20
CA PRO A 89 -16.62 0.86 -4.83
C PRO A 89 -15.19 1.42 -4.78
N LEU A 90 -15.01 2.75 -4.87
CA LEU A 90 -13.68 3.34 -4.99
C LEU A 90 -13.13 3.80 -3.64
N LEU A 91 -11.87 3.44 -3.37
CA LEU A 91 -11.10 3.84 -2.20
C LEU A 91 -10.62 5.29 -2.30
N THR A 92 -11.56 6.24 -2.34
CA THR A 92 -11.27 7.68 -2.49
C THR A 92 -10.80 8.32 -1.18
N ASP A 93 -10.27 9.54 -1.29
CA ASP A 93 -9.92 10.39 -0.13
C ASP A 93 -11.14 10.83 0.70
N ASP A 94 -12.33 10.91 0.09
CA ASP A 94 -13.59 11.15 0.80
C ASP A 94 -13.97 9.93 1.64
N LEU A 95 -13.83 8.72 1.09
CA LEU A 95 -14.06 7.49 1.84
C LEU A 95 -13.09 7.39 3.01
N TYR A 96 -11.79 7.61 2.77
CA TYR A 96 -10.78 7.63 3.83
C TYR A 96 -11.19 8.57 4.98
N ARG A 97 -11.57 9.82 4.64
CA ARG A 97 -12.01 10.81 5.63
C ARG A 97 -13.22 10.32 6.41
N ALA A 98 -14.23 9.82 5.72
CA ALA A 98 -15.45 9.37 6.36
C ALA A 98 -15.25 8.19 7.32
N ILE A 99 -14.29 7.28 7.03
CA ILE A 99 -13.91 6.20 7.95
C ILE A 99 -13.13 6.76 9.16
N ALA A 100 -12.19 7.67 8.92
CA ALA A 100 -11.42 8.31 9.99
C ALA A 100 -12.31 9.16 10.93
N ASP A 101 -13.26 9.93 10.39
CA ASP A 101 -14.20 10.75 11.14
C ASP A 101 -15.18 9.89 11.97
N ALA A 102 -15.41 8.64 11.57
CA ALA A 102 -16.14 7.64 12.36
C ALA A 102 -15.30 7.01 13.49
N GLY A 103 -14.06 7.45 13.70
CA GLY A 103 -13.17 6.94 14.75
C GLY A 103 -12.39 5.68 14.36
N HIS A 104 -12.38 5.32 13.08
CA HIS A 104 -11.75 4.10 12.59
C HIS A 104 -10.67 4.39 11.52
N PRO A 105 -9.62 5.18 11.83
CA PRO A 105 -8.64 5.55 10.82
C PRO A 105 -8.04 4.31 10.15
N PRO A 106 -8.01 4.25 8.80
CA PRO A 106 -7.48 3.09 8.07
C PRO A 106 -5.96 3.12 7.91
N ALA A 107 -5.28 4.06 8.59
CA ALA A 107 -3.84 4.22 8.53
C ALA A 107 -3.11 2.98 9.09
N PRO A 108 -2.08 2.48 8.38
CA PRO A 108 -1.28 1.36 8.86
C PRO A 108 -0.51 1.68 10.14
N VAL A 109 -0.28 0.64 10.93
CA VAL A 109 0.67 0.64 12.05
C VAL A 109 1.75 -0.39 11.72
N LEU A 110 3.01 -0.05 11.96
CA LEU A 110 4.14 -0.96 11.72
C LEU A 110 4.50 -1.68 13.03
N ASP A 111 4.53 -3.01 13.00
CA ASP A 111 4.95 -3.85 14.13
C ASP A 111 6.49 -3.86 14.24
N SER A 112 7.17 -4.09 13.12
CA SER A 112 8.62 -4.15 13.04
C SER A 112 9.14 -3.65 11.69
N VAL A 113 10.37 -3.15 11.70
CA VAL A 113 11.07 -2.67 10.51
C VAL A 113 12.54 -3.03 10.66
N ASP A 114 13.06 -3.80 9.71
CA ASP A 114 14.43 -4.30 9.74
C ASP A 114 15.12 -4.09 8.40
N CYS A 115 16.42 -3.79 8.42
CA CYS A 115 17.20 -3.58 7.21
C CYS A 115 18.59 -4.21 7.33
N SER A 116 18.94 -5.04 6.34
CA SER A 116 20.23 -5.74 6.29
C SER A 116 21.44 -4.85 5.93
N CYS A 117 21.28 -3.52 5.95
CA CYS A 117 22.35 -2.62 5.51
C CYS A 117 23.40 -2.40 6.62
N PRO A 118 24.67 -2.15 6.26
CA PRO A 118 25.75 -2.02 7.25
C PRO A 118 25.58 -0.88 8.25
N ALA A 119 24.75 0.13 7.94
CA ALA A 119 24.47 1.20 8.87
C ALA A 119 23.81 0.68 10.16
N ASN A 120 22.97 -0.35 10.05
CA ASN A 120 22.24 -0.97 11.15
C ASN A 120 21.58 0.05 12.10
N THR A 121 21.03 1.13 11.53
CA THR A 121 20.31 2.17 12.26
C THR A 121 18.88 2.27 11.72
N PRO A 122 17.89 2.55 12.58
CA PRO A 122 16.56 2.92 12.12
C PRO A 122 16.63 4.07 11.11
N ARG A 123 15.67 4.12 10.20
CA ARG A 123 15.51 5.20 9.20
C ARG A 123 16.71 5.35 8.26
N CYS A 124 17.36 4.24 7.91
CA CYS A 124 18.36 4.26 6.86
C CYS A 124 17.73 4.65 5.51
N ALA A 125 18.54 5.10 4.54
CA ALA A 125 18.02 5.48 3.22
C ALA A 125 17.24 4.36 2.50
N HIS A 126 17.52 3.09 2.80
CA HIS A 126 16.81 1.95 2.19
C HIS A 126 15.40 1.80 2.75
N GLU A 127 15.23 1.84 4.07
CA GLU A 127 13.92 1.84 4.74
C GLU A 127 13.05 2.98 4.21
N LEU A 128 13.60 4.20 4.21
CA LEU A 128 12.89 5.38 3.71
C LEU A 128 12.50 5.24 2.22
N ALA A 129 13.35 4.62 1.40
CA ALA A 129 13.03 4.38 -0.01
C ALA A 129 11.88 3.39 -0.19
N VAL A 130 11.78 2.37 0.68
CA VAL A 130 10.66 1.42 0.67
C VAL A 130 9.36 2.13 1.04
N TYR A 131 9.38 3.05 2.00
CA TYR A 131 8.20 3.85 2.32
C TYR A 131 7.71 4.70 1.14
N TYR A 132 8.62 5.33 0.40
CA TYR A 132 8.24 6.08 -0.81
C TYR A 132 7.75 5.17 -1.94
N ASP A 133 8.39 4.03 -2.19
CA ASP A 133 7.90 3.10 -3.24
C ASP A 133 6.54 2.50 -2.86
N MET A 134 6.30 2.21 -1.58
CA MET A 134 4.98 1.82 -1.08
C MET A 134 3.94 2.93 -1.24
N ALA A 135 4.28 4.18 -0.90
CA ALA A 135 3.39 5.32 -1.13
C ALA A 135 2.97 5.42 -2.60
N ARG A 136 3.94 5.33 -3.53
CA ARG A 136 3.66 5.34 -4.97
C ARG A 136 2.71 4.20 -5.38
N ARG A 137 3.00 2.97 -4.96
CA ARG A 137 2.15 1.80 -5.27
C ARG A 137 0.73 1.96 -4.74
N ILE A 138 0.58 2.53 -3.55
CA ILE A 138 -0.73 2.75 -2.92
C ILE A 138 -1.47 3.92 -3.57
N ASP A 139 -0.76 4.96 -3.96
CA ASP A 139 -1.37 6.05 -4.72
C ASP A 139 -1.85 5.58 -6.10
N ASP A 140 -1.17 4.61 -6.71
CA ASP A 140 -1.60 3.94 -7.95
C ASP A 140 -2.78 2.97 -7.70
N ASP A 141 -2.75 2.21 -6.61
CA ASP A 141 -3.79 1.24 -6.21
C ASP A 141 -4.01 1.22 -4.68
N PRO A 142 -4.98 1.99 -4.15
CA PRO A 142 -5.21 2.10 -2.71
C PRO A 142 -5.60 0.79 -2.03
N ARG A 143 -6.00 -0.25 -2.79
CA ARG A 143 -6.31 -1.58 -2.23
C ARG A 143 -5.09 -2.21 -1.58
N ILE A 144 -3.88 -1.86 -2.02
CA ILE A 144 -2.62 -2.33 -1.43
C ILE A 144 -2.54 -1.91 0.05
N ALA A 145 -3.03 -0.71 0.41
CA ALA A 145 -3.05 -0.26 1.80
C ALA A 145 -3.97 -1.09 2.70
N LEU A 146 -5.03 -1.68 2.13
CA LEU A 146 -5.93 -2.59 2.84
C LEU A 146 -5.34 -4.00 2.94
N ASP A 147 -4.81 -4.49 1.82
CA ASP A 147 -4.28 -5.86 1.70
C ASP A 147 -3.09 -6.09 2.63
N VAL A 148 -2.16 -5.14 2.68
CA VAL A 148 -0.98 -5.23 3.56
C VAL A 148 -1.33 -5.21 5.05
N GLN A 149 -2.53 -4.74 5.41
CA GLN A 149 -3.06 -4.81 6.78
C GLN A 149 -3.94 -6.04 7.03
N GLY A 150 -4.06 -6.95 6.04
CA GLY A 150 -4.83 -8.18 6.13
C GLY A 150 -6.34 -8.02 5.95
N PHE A 151 -6.82 -6.90 5.42
CA PHE A 151 -8.26 -6.60 5.29
C PHE A 151 -9.03 -7.67 4.50
N PHE A 152 -8.52 -8.11 3.35
CA PHE A 152 -9.24 -9.06 2.49
C PHE A 152 -9.32 -10.46 3.10
N LEU A 153 -8.27 -10.91 3.80
CA LEU A 153 -8.28 -12.16 4.55
C LEU A 153 -9.29 -12.10 5.70
N ALA A 154 -9.31 -11.01 6.46
CA ALA A 154 -10.25 -10.81 7.56
C ALA A 154 -11.71 -10.72 7.07
N SER A 155 -11.93 -10.07 5.92
CA SER A 155 -13.27 -9.90 5.34
C SER A 155 -13.81 -11.19 4.73
N ALA A 156 -12.95 -12.06 4.19
CA ALA A 156 -13.33 -13.37 3.68
C ALA A 156 -13.73 -14.35 4.81
N GLY A 157 -13.17 -14.18 6.01
CA GLY A 157 -13.49 -15.01 7.19
C GLY A 157 -14.92 -14.88 7.73
N GLY A 158 -15.73 -13.97 7.19
CA GLY A 158 -17.15 -13.79 7.52
C GLY A 158 -18.12 -14.76 6.83
N GLY A 159 -17.62 -15.63 5.95
CA GLY A 159 -18.41 -16.68 5.31
C GLY A 159 -17.53 -17.87 4.94
N GLN A 160 -17.69 -18.99 5.65
CA GLN A 160 -17.06 -20.25 5.25
C GLN A 160 -17.62 -20.70 3.89
N ALA A 161 -16.77 -20.63 2.87
CA ALA A 161 -16.79 -21.54 1.72
C ALA A 161 -15.34 -22.01 1.47
N PRO A 162 -15.13 -23.28 1.10
CA PRO A 162 -13.79 -23.82 0.92
C PRO A 162 -13.03 -23.09 -0.19
N ALA A 163 -11.72 -23.01 -0.03
CA ALA A 163 -10.78 -22.56 -1.04
C ALA A 163 -10.84 -23.47 -2.28
N GLU A 164 -11.76 -23.16 -3.19
CA GLU A 164 -11.53 -23.45 -4.59
C GLU A 164 -10.56 -22.40 -5.12
N ALA A 165 -9.48 -22.92 -5.69
CA ALA A 165 -8.37 -22.16 -6.24
C ALA A 165 -8.85 -20.90 -6.97
N THR A 166 -8.17 -19.79 -6.71
CA THR A 166 -8.19 -18.57 -7.54
C THR A 166 -7.70 -18.90 -8.95
N ALA A 167 -8.52 -19.60 -9.71
CA ALA A 167 -8.37 -19.77 -11.14
C ALA A 167 -9.18 -18.64 -11.78
N GLN A 168 -8.45 -17.71 -12.40
CA GLN A 168 -8.92 -16.76 -13.42
C GLN A 168 -9.62 -15.48 -12.94
N ARG A 169 -8.85 -14.57 -12.30
CA ARG A 169 -9.17 -13.12 -12.27
C ARG A 169 -8.78 -12.37 -13.54
N TRP A 170 -8.22 -13.07 -14.53
CA TRP A 170 -7.81 -12.49 -15.82
C TRP A 170 -8.62 -13.13 -16.94
N THR A 171 -9.51 -12.35 -17.54
CA THR A 171 -10.17 -12.72 -18.79
C THR A 171 -9.22 -12.38 -19.93
N ALA A 172 -8.94 -13.34 -20.80
CA ALA A 172 -8.12 -13.07 -21.98
C ALA A 172 -8.87 -12.07 -22.88
N LEU A 173 -8.18 -11.05 -23.40
CA LEU A 173 -8.84 -9.98 -24.15
C LEU A 173 -9.59 -10.52 -25.38
N ASN A 174 -9.12 -11.64 -25.95
CA ASN A 174 -9.74 -12.34 -27.07
C ASN A 174 -10.95 -13.21 -26.70
N SER A 175 -11.25 -13.40 -25.41
CA SER A 175 -12.45 -14.12 -24.95
C SER A 175 -13.60 -13.18 -24.60
N LEU A 176 -13.44 -11.87 -24.76
CA LEU A 176 -14.53 -10.90 -24.64
C LEU A 176 -15.22 -10.77 -25.99
N ASP A 177 -16.54 -11.03 -26.02
CA ASP A 177 -17.38 -10.77 -27.19
C ASP A 177 -17.93 -9.34 -27.14
N PRO A 178 -17.51 -8.43 -28.02
CA PRO A 178 -17.98 -7.04 -28.01
C PRO A 178 -19.48 -6.90 -28.25
N ALA A 179 -20.13 -7.85 -28.94
CA ALA A 179 -21.56 -7.80 -29.23
C ALA A 179 -22.43 -7.93 -27.98
N VAL A 180 -21.88 -8.51 -26.90
CA VAL A 180 -22.54 -8.61 -25.59
C VAL A 180 -22.59 -7.26 -24.87
N TYR A 181 -21.69 -6.34 -25.21
CA TYR A 181 -21.53 -5.05 -24.51
C TYR A 181 -22.02 -3.86 -25.32
N PHE A 182 -22.12 -3.98 -26.64
CA PHE A 182 -22.58 -2.90 -27.51
C PHE A 182 -23.74 -3.36 -28.37
N THR A 183 -24.95 -2.90 -28.05
CA THR A 183 -26.09 -3.02 -28.96
C THR A 183 -25.95 -1.95 -30.03
N VAL A 184 -25.74 -2.35 -31.28
CA VAL A 184 -25.87 -1.45 -32.43
C VAL A 184 -27.37 -1.15 -32.57
N ALA A 185 -27.77 0.07 -32.22
CA ALA A 185 -29.09 0.57 -32.57
C ALA A 185 -29.13 0.73 -34.10
N GLY A 186 -29.86 -0.15 -34.76
CA GLY A 186 -30.27 0.00 -36.17
C GLY A 186 -31.55 0.81 -36.29
#